data_AF-A0A4P6PIK8-F1
#
_entry.id   AF-A0A4P6PIK8-F1
#
_cell.length_a   1.000
_cell.length_b   1.000
_cell.length_c   1.000
_cell.angle_alpha   90.00
_cell.angle_beta   90.00
_cell.angle_gamma   90.00
#
_symmetry.space_group_name_H-M   'P 1'
#
loop_
_entity.id
_entity.type
_entity.pdbx_description
1 polymer ?
#
loop_
_entity_poly.entity_id
_entity_poly.type
_entity_poly.pdbx_seq_one_letter_code
_entity_poly.pdbx_strand_id
1 'polypeptide(L)'
;MRNISFLMTTDQILDRSKSVTRRLGWKFLEPGDTLQGVVKCQGLKKGEKIQTLRKVRVVSVRRERLSAMLHEPYGTNEAAREVFPGMRGREFVSMFAKNMRCFVNRTKGAGVFAIASSRWFDFY
;
A
#
# COMPACT_ATOMS: atom_id res chain seq x y z
N MET A 1 8.77 15.03 -6.10
CA MET A 1 8.44 13.96 -5.13
C MET A 1 7.07 13.39 -5.49
N ARG A 2 6.89 12.07 -5.51
CA ARG A 2 5.64 11.43 -5.96
C ARG A 2 4.68 11.23 -4.78
N ASN A 3 3.38 11.46 -5.01
CA ASN A 3 2.34 11.27 -3.97
C ASN A 3 1.85 9.81 -3.92
N ILE A 4 1.50 9.35 -2.71
CA ILE A 4 0.87 8.04 -2.46
C ILE A 4 -0.31 8.23 -1.49
N SER A 5 -1.50 7.74 -1.88
CA SER A 5 -2.76 7.99 -1.16
C SER A 5 -3.06 6.97 -0.08
N PHE A 6 -3.37 7.37 1.15
CA PHE A 6 -3.63 6.48 2.28
C PHE A 6 -5.03 6.64 2.89
N LEU A 7 -6.06 6.78 2.05
CA LEU A 7 -7.44 7.04 2.48
C LEU A 7 -7.94 6.11 3.61
N MET A 8 -7.80 4.79 3.43
CA MET A 8 -8.27 3.79 4.41
C MET A 8 -7.34 3.60 5.60
N THR A 9 -6.11 4.11 5.52
CA THR A 9 -5.08 3.85 6.54
C THR A 9 -4.43 5.16 7.00
N THR A 10 -5.20 6.26 7.07
CA THR A 10 -4.63 7.59 7.36
C THR A 10 -4.03 7.62 8.76
N ASP A 11 -4.76 7.12 9.76
CA ASP A 11 -4.31 7.09 11.16
C ASP A 11 -3.05 6.23 11.30
N GLN A 12 -3.00 5.10 10.59
CA GLN A 12 -1.87 4.16 10.62
C GLN A 12 -0.59 4.74 9.99
N ILE A 13 -0.73 5.77 9.14
CA ILE A 13 0.38 6.52 8.58
C ILE A 13 0.82 7.62 9.55
N LEU A 14 -0.12 8.22 10.25
CA LEU A 14 0.17 9.25 11.25
C LEU A 14 0.85 8.65 12.49
N ASP A 15 0.44 7.47 12.93
CA ASP A 15 0.95 6.73 14.10
C ASP A 15 2.14 5.78 13.81
N ARG A 16 2.47 5.56 12.53
CA ARG A 16 3.58 4.71 12.03
C ARG A 16 3.41 3.21 12.26
N SER A 17 2.21 2.73 12.54
CA SER A 17 1.90 1.30 12.70
C SER A 17 1.97 0.52 11.38
N LYS A 18 1.75 1.18 10.24
CA LYS A 18 1.83 0.53 8.91
C LYS A 18 3.28 0.31 8.49
N SER A 19 3.67 -0.95 8.26
CA SER A 19 5.03 -1.29 7.83
C SER A 19 5.11 -1.69 6.36
N VAL A 20 4.01 -2.18 5.79
CA VAL A 20 3.93 -2.63 4.40
C VAL A 20 2.79 -1.93 3.67
N THR A 21 3.03 -1.56 2.41
CA THR A 21 2.00 -1.08 1.47
C THR A 21 2.11 -1.81 0.14
N ARG A 22 1.04 -2.48 -0.30
CA ARG A 22 0.90 -3.03 -1.67
C ARG A 22 0.26 -2.02 -2.63
N ARG A 23 0.85 -1.86 -3.82
CA ARG A 23 0.29 -1.04 -4.91
C ARG A 23 0.33 -1.71 -6.27
N LEU A 24 -0.79 -1.62 -6.99
CA LEU A 24 -0.89 -2.02 -8.40
C LEU A 24 -0.14 -1.03 -9.31
N GLY A 25 0.67 -1.53 -10.23
CA GLY A 25 1.26 -0.74 -11.31
C GLY A 25 2.49 0.09 -10.93
N TRP A 26 2.94 0.04 -9.68
CA TRP A 26 4.13 0.76 -9.20
C TRP A 26 5.44 0.01 -9.52
N LYS A 27 5.61 -0.39 -10.78
CA LYS A 27 6.76 -1.21 -11.23
C LYS A 27 8.08 -0.45 -11.22
N PHE A 28 8.05 0.88 -11.22
CA PHE A 28 9.20 1.78 -11.23
C PHE A 28 9.73 2.08 -9.82
N LEU A 29 9.07 1.61 -8.75
CA LEU A 29 9.47 1.95 -7.39
C LEU A 29 10.77 1.22 -7.01
N GLU A 30 11.70 1.95 -6.41
CA GLU A 30 13.00 1.44 -5.98
C GLU A 30 13.24 1.64 -4.48
N PRO A 31 14.01 0.75 -3.82
CA PRO A 31 14.54 1.04 -2.50
C PRO A 31 15.33 2.35 -2.53
N GLY A 32 15.06 3.22 -1.57
CA GLY A 32 15.63 4.55 -1.57
C GLY A 32 14.82 5.58 -2.37
N ASP A 33 13.58 5.29 -2.76
CA ASP A 33 12.65 6.33 -3.17
C ASP A 33 12.06 7.06 -1.95
N THR A 34 11.80 8.37 -2.12
CA THR A 34 11.05 9.17 -1.15
C THR A 34 9.68 9.53 -1.74
N LEU A 35 8.62 9.15 -1.03
CA LEU A 35 7.23 9.40 -1.41
C LEU A 35 6.58 10.38 -0.43
N GLN A 36 5.61 11.15 -0.91
CA GLN A 36 4.75 11.97 -0.06
C GLN A 36 3.44 11.23 0.20
N GLY A 37 3.23 10.80 1.44
CA GLY A 37 1.94 10.31 1.91
C GLY A 37 0.90 11.43 1.90
N VAL A 38 -0.26 11.16 1.33
CA VAL A 38 -1.41 12.07 1.28
C VAL A 38 -2.69 11.31 1.59
N VAL A 39 -3.75 11.98 1.98
CA VAL A 39 -5.04 11.30 2.24
C VAL A 39 -5.59 10.67 0.95
N LYS A 40 -5.80 11.49 -0.08
CA LYS A 40 -6.26 11.04 -1.40
C LYS A 40 -5.67 11.91 -2.51
N CYS A 41 -5.31 11.28 -3.63
CA CYS A 41 -4.90 11.97 -4.86
C CYS A 41 -6.05 12.14 -5.86
N GLN A 42 -7.17 11.45 -5.65
CA GLN A 42 -8.31 11.38 -6.58
C GLN A 42 -9.61 11.74 -5.84
N GLY A 43 -10.63 12.16 -6.58
CA GLY A 43 -11.93 12.53 -6.00
C GLY A 43 -11.88 13.79 -5.12
N LEU A 44 -11.01 14.74 -5.47
CA LEU A 44 -10.98 16.06 -4.86
C LEU A 44 -12.13 16.90 -5.43
N LYS A 45 -12.88 17.58 -4.57
CA LYS A 45 -13.88 18.57 -4.98
C LYS A 45 -13.19 19.77 -5.61
N LYS A 46 -13.92 20.54 -6.43
CA LYS A 46 -13.40 21.78 -7.01
C LYS A 46 -12.94 22.71 -5.87
N GLY A 47 -11.66 23.10 -5.89
CA GLY A 47 -11.03 23.93 -4.86
C GLY A 47 -10.43 23.17 -3.67
N GLU A 48 -10.67 21.86 -3.55
CA GLU A 48 -10.06 21.02 -2.51
C GLU A 48 -8.58 20.76 -2.84
N LYS A 49 -7.69 21.03 -1.86
CA LYS A 49 -6.26 20.79 -1.99
C LYS A 49 -5.89 19.40 -1.48
N ILE A 50 -4.80 18.84 -2.00
CA ILE A 50 -4.23 17.58 -1.50
C ILE A 50 -3.80 17.78 -0.04
N GLN A 51 -4.38 17.00 0.87
CA GLN A 51 -3.96 16.97 2.26
C GLN A 51 -2.74 16.05 2.42
N THR A 52 -1.59 16.65 2.73
CA THR A 52 -0.34 15.94 3.00
C THR A 52 -0.33 15.32 4.39
N LEU A 53 0.24 14.12 4.51
CA LEU A 53 0.41 13.41 5.78
C LEU A 53 1.87 13.44 6.22
N ARG A 54 2.69 12.49 5.74
CA ARG A 54 4.12 12.39 6.05
C ARG A 54 4.91 11.92 4.83
N LYS A 55 6.22 12.15 4.84
CA LYS A 55 7.14 11.57 3.85
C LYS A 55 7.47 10.12 4.21
N VAL A 56 7.70 9.30 3.19
CA VAL A 56 7.94 7.86 3.31
C VAL A 56 9.22 7.52 2.58
N ARG A 57 10.16 6.86 3.26
CA ARG A 57 11.33 6.27 2.61
C ARG A 57 11.04 4.81 2.34
N VAL A 58 11.14 4.42 1.08
CA VAL A 58 11.04 3.02 0.67
C VAL A 58 12.33 2.31 1.07
N VAL A 59 12.25 1.29 1.94
CA VAL A 59 13.44 0.54 2.38
C VAL A 59 13.65 -0.74 1.60
N SER A 60 12.57 -1.34 1.08
CA SER A 60 12.64 -2.48 0.20
C SER A 60 11.45 -2.49 -0.73
N VAL A 61 11.64 -3.05 -1.92
CA VAL A 61 10.58 -3.28 -2.90
C VAL A 61 10.66 -4.74 -3.32
N ARG A 62 9.60 -5.50 -3.03
CA ARG A 62 9.40 -6.80 -3.67
C ARG A 62 8.19 -6.74 -4.58
N ARG A 63 8.17 -7.66 -5.54
CA ARG A 63 7.23 -7.75 -6.65
C ARG A 63 6.56 -9.12 -6.62
N GLU A 64 5.31 -9.19 -6.16
CA GLU A 64 4.60 -10.47 -6.04
C GLU A 64 3.20 -10.41 -6.67
N ARG A 65 2.59 -11.60 -6.86
CA ARG A 65 1.18 -11.73 -7.28
C ARG A 65 0.26 -11.65 -6.06
N LEU A 66 -0.97 -11.20 -6.26
CA LEU A 66 -1.96 -11.12 -5.17
C LEU A 66 -2.28 -12.52 -4.62
N SER A 67 -2.23 -13.54 -5.48
CA SER A 67 -2.42 -14.94 -5.12
C SER A 67 -1.40 -15.44 -4.09
N ALA A 68 -0.23 -14.79 -3.92
CA ALA A 68 0.73 -15.16 -2.88
C ALA A 68 0.13 -15.04 -1.48
N MET A 69 -0.78 -14.07 -1.28
CA MET A 69 -1.51 -13.88 -0.04
C MET A 69 -2.49 -15.02 0.27
N LEU A 70 -2.77 -15.94 -0.66
CA LEU A 70 -3.64 -17.09 -0.39
C LEU A 70 -2.94 -18.21 0.40
N HIS A 71 -1.60 -18.17 0.48
CA HIS A 71 -0.84 -19.16 1.22
C HIS A 71 -0.72 -18.75 2.69
N GLU A 72 -1.10 -19.64 3.61
CA GLU A 72 -0.95 -19.43 5.05
C GLU A 72 0.32 -20.11 5.58
N PRO A 73 0.98 -19.57 6.62
CA PRO A 73 0.61 -18.38 7.40
C PRO A 73 1.06 -17.05 6.77
N TYR A 74 1.67 -17.10 5.58
CA TYR A 74 2.24 -15.94 4.91
C TYR A 74 1.21 -14.81 4.71
N GLY A 75 0.04 -15.12 4.17
CA GLY A 75 -1.03 -14.17 3.89
C GLY A 75 -1.53 -13.45 5.14
N THR A 76 -1.76 -14.18 6.23
CA THR A 76 -2.16 -13.58 7.52
C THR A 76 -1.08 -12.65 8.07
N ASN A 77 0.19 -13.08 8.06
CA ASN A 77 1.30 -12.25 8.54
C ASN A 77 1.44 -10.96 7.73
N GLU A 78 1.27 -11.05 6.42
CA GLU A 78 1.37 -9.93 5.50
C GLU A 78 0.16 -8.98 5.56
N ALA A 79 -1.03 -9.50 5.85
CA ALA A 79 -2.21 -8.68 6.12
C ALA A 79 -2.03 -7.88 7.41
N ALA A 80 -1.47 -8.49 8.47
CA ALA A 80 -1.14 -7.79 9.71
C ALA A 80 -0.15 -6.63 9.48
N ARG A 81 0.87 -6.81 8.64
CA ARG A 81 1.84 -5.74 8.29
C ARG A 81 1.23 -4.60 7.47
N GLU A 82 0.15 -4.88 6.75
CA GLU A 82 -0.70 -3.89 6.08
C GLU A 82 -1.70 -3.20 7.04
N VAL A 83 -1.68 -3.57 8.32
CA VAL A 83 -2.55 -3.15 9.42
C VAL A 83 -3.95 -3.76 9.39
N PHE A 84 -4.02 -5.05 9.03
CA PHE A 84 -5.23 -5.88 9.12
C PHE A 84 -4.96 -7.17 9.94
N PRO A 85 -4.58 -7.07 11.24
CA PRO A 85 -4.10 -8.20 12.04
C PRO A 85 -5.13 -9.31 12.32
N GLY A 86 -6.43 -9.04 12.13
CA GLY A 86 -7.49 -10.05 12.26
C GLY A 86 -7.90 -10.71 10.94
N MET A 87 -7.28 -10.33 9.82
CA MET A 87 -7.72 -10.73 8.49
C MET A 87 -6.83 -11.84 7.95
N ARG A 88 -7.44 -12.95 7.53
CA ARG A 88 -6.73 -14.02 6.81
C ARG A 88 -6.32 -13.53 5.44
N GLY A 89 -5.31 -14.17 4.85
CA GLY A 89 -4.82 -13.79 3.53
C GLY A 89 -5.91 -13.76 2.46
N ARG A 90 -6.81 -14.75 2.45
CA ARG A 90 -7.98 -14.79 1.55
C ARG A 90 -8.96 -13.61 1.71
N GLU A 91 -9.15 -13.14 2.94
CA GLU A 91 -10.06 -12.02 3.25
C GLU A 91 -9.43 -10.72 2.79
N PHE A 92 -8.11 -10.56 3.01
CA PHE A 92 -7.34 -9.44 2.51
C PHE A 92 -7.40 -9.38 0.99
N VAL A 93 -7.21 -10.51 0.30
CA VAL A 93 -7.30 -10.60 -1.15
C VAL A 93 -8.67 -10.14 -1.67
N SER A 94 -9.75 -10.58 -1.03
CA SER A 94 -11.13 -10.19 -1.40
C SER A 94 -11.36 -8.68 -1.23
N MET A 95 -10.99 -8.14 -0.06
CA MET A 95 -11.08 -6.72 0.27
C MET A 95 -10.24 -5.87 -0.68
N PHE A 96 -9.01 -6.28 -0.95
CA PHE A 96 -8.10 -5.60 -1.87
C PHE A 96 -8.62 -5.62 -3.31
N ALA A 97 -9.05 -6.78 -3.80
CA ALA A 97 -9.59 -6.95 -5.16
C ALA A 97 -10.81 -6.05 -5.40
N LYS A 98 -11.71 -5.97 -4.42
CA LYS A 98 -12.89 -5.09 -4.46
C LYS A 98 -12.49 -3.61 -4.52
N ASN A 99 -11.60 -3.17 -3.63
CA ASN A 99 -11.22 -1.76 -3.53
C ASN A 99 -10.37 -1.29 -4.72
N MET A 100 -9.51 -2.15 -5.24
CA MET A 100 -8.60 -1.84 -6.33
C MET A 100 -9.13 -2.24 -7.71
N ARG A 101 -10.34 -2.82 -7.77
CA ARG A 101 -10.98 -3.32 -8.99
C ARG A 101 -10.06 -4.24 -9.81
N CYS A 102 -9.38 -5.16 -9.11
CA CYS A 102 -8.44 -6.10 -9.73
C CYS A 102 -8.82 -7.57 -9.46
N PHE A 103 -8.28 -8.49 -10.25
CA PHE A 103 -8.55 -9.92 -10.13
C PHE A 103 -7.35 -10.66 -9.53
N VAL A 104 -7.63 -11.69 -8.72
CA VAL A 104 -6.61 -12.48 -8.00
C VAL A 104 -5.64 -13.19 -8.95
N ASN A 105 -6.16 -13.71 -10.07
CA ASN A 105 -5.41 -14.57 -11.00
C ASN A 105 -5.09 -13.93 -12.36
N ARG A 106 -5.46 -12.66 -12.60
CA ARG A 106 -5.29 -12.04 -13.94
C ARG A 106 -3.96 -11.29 -14.01
N THR A 107 -3.04 -11.83 -14.81
CA THR A 107 -1.68 -11.33 -15.06
C THR A 107 -1.59 -10.18 -16.07
N LYS A 108 -2.68 -9.80 -16.75
CA LYS A 108 -2.64 -8.68 -17.71
C LYS A 108 -2.66 -7.33 -16.98
N GLY A 109 -1.50 -6.67 -16.94
CA GLY A 109 -1.33 -5.24 -16.63
C GLY A 109 -0.78 -4.90 -15.25
N ALA A 110 -1.09 -5.65 -14.19
CA ALA A 110 -0.82 -5.20 -12.82
C ALA A 110 -0.44 -6.32 -11.82
N GLY A 111 0.08 -7.46 -12.29
CA GLY A 111 0.39 -8.63 -11.46
C GLY A 111 1.68 -8.55 -10.63
N VAL A 112 2.13 -7.34 -10.32
CA VAL A 112 3.31 -7.08 -9.50
C VAL A 112 2.92 -5.97 -8.53
N PHE A 113 2.72 -6.34 -7.28
CA PHE A 113 2.59 -5.39 -6.19
C PHE A 113 3.98 -4.94 -5.81
N ALA A 114 4.25 -3.64 -5.88
CA ALA A 114 5.37 -3.09 -5.12
C ALA A 114 4.97 -3.13 -3.65
N ILE A 115 5.62 -4.01 -2.90
CA ILE A 115 5.55 -4.01 -1.44
C ILE A 115 6.67 -3.11 -0.97
N ALA A 116 6.31 -1.87 -0.74
CA ALA A 116 7.19 -0.96 -0.03
C ALA A 116 7.12 -1.34 1.44
N SER A 117 8.20 -1.91 1.98
CA SER A 117 8.45 -1.75 3.40
C SER A 117 8.90 -0.30 3.58
N SER A 118 8.28 0.41 4.51
CA SER A 118 8.56 1.84 4.73
C SER A 118 9.14 2.06 6.12
N ARG A 119 10.23 2.82 6.19
CA ARG A 119 10.71 3.42 7.44
C ARG A 119 10.30 4.88 7.42
N TRP A 120 9.45 5.25 8.36
CA TRP A 120 8.89 6.59 8.46
C TRP A 120 9.95 7.53 9.02
N PHE A 121 10.17 8.65 8.34
CA PHE A 121 11.05 9.70 8.81
C PHE A 121 10.21 10.92 9.15
N ASP A 122 10.45 11.49 10.33
CA ASP A 122 10.21 12.92 10.51
C ASP A 122 11.42 13.63 9.92
N PHE A 123 11.19 14.53 8.97
CA PHE A 123 12.10 15.63 8.79
C PHE A 123 11.38 16.84 9.36
N TYR A 124 11.96 17.38 10.44
CA TYR A 124 11.73 18.73 10.92
C TYR A 124 12.00 19.73 9.79
#